data_AF-A0A1X0XPN4-F1
#
_entry.id   AF-A0A1X0XPN4-F1
#
_cell.length_a   1.000
_cell.length_b   1.000
_cell.length_c   1.000
_cell.angle_alpha   90.00
_cell.angle_beta   90.00
_cell.angle_gamma   90.00
#
_symmetry.space_group_name_H-M   'P 1'
#
loop_
_entity.id
_entity.type
_entity.pdbx_description
1 polymer ?
#
loop_
_entity_poly.entity_id
_entity_poly.type
_entity_poly.pdbx_seq_one_letter_code
_entity_poly.pdbx_strand_id
1 'polypeptide(L)'
;MSAREFRDDDAGYQAWLTDHPDGFVINIARSHTATGARVHRARCRTINGTNPRAGSWTGPYVKVCAQHSAELERWAIKELGEPLAVCAICHSGPRNLESTTTGRSRRTGPRREYEGRSVVHGPLPGRAVVEAWADAYIQSGDRRVRQKNLSSEIQARCRQLKPSDGQVLHATFFGAKPDGADVENLLLYNIGSFAIAGCNGIRFEHGAVVPAPPDGGEYPFCYRYALAPRSASFTDWRQGRLLASFDWTDLGAFSGEKKLEQVWLALARGPVKVFEPECTPHTPFGVRVRVRPPRGGRPPVWGAGLVKGIFDGVISVFATHADATVLAEVVARLATMLAADAAEIEAHLLDQRRGVLGAVPRLVKPFGAGGVQWSPGDDWCVAGELLAVEPIGSRWEISGELVELSR
;
A
#
# COMPACT_ATOMS: atom_id res chain seq x y z
N MET A 1 -30.05 26.13 4.91
CA MET A 1 -31.05 25.25 5.57
C MET A 1 -30.32 23.95 5.93
N SER A 2 -30.60 23.31 7.05
CA SER A 2 -29.88 22.08 7.42
C SER A 2 -30.13 20.93 6.43
N ALA A 3 -29.17 19.99 6.36
CA ALA A 3 -29.33 18.76 5.58
C ALA A 3 -30.57 17.98 6.05
N ARG A 4 -31.32 17.43 5.09
CA ARG A 4 -32.57 16.68 5.32
C ARG A 4 -32.41 15.23 4.88
N GLU A 5 -32.72 14.28 5.77
CA GLU A 5 -32.74 12.85 5.44
C GLU A 5 -34.13 12.42 4.94
N PHE A 6 -34.15 11.63 3.86
CA PHE A 6 -35.31 10.90 3.39
C PHE A 6 -35.09 9.39 3.56
N ARG A 7 -36.05 8.74 4.22
CA ARG A 7 -36.05 7.31 4.59
C ARG A 7 -37.44 6.76 4.35
N ASP A 8 -37.54 5.70 3.56
CA ASP A 8 -38.81 5.11 3.12
C ASP A 8 -39.80 6.14 2.49
N ASP A 9 -39.27 7.25 1.95
CA ASP A 9 -40.02 8.37 1.36
C ASP A 9 -39.46 8.72 -0.02
N ASP A 10 -39.75 7.85 -0.98
CA ASP A 10 -39.34 8.06 -2.38
C ASP A 10 -40.06 9.25 -3.02
N ALA A 11 -41.31 9.49 -2.65
CA ALA A 11 -42.10 10.59 -3.19
C ALA A 11 -41.52 11.95 -2.75
N GLY A 12 -41.20 12.10 -1.46
CA GLY A 12 -40.55 13.29 -0.93
C GLY A 12 -39.14 13.49 -1.47
N TYR A 13 -38.37 12.42 -1.65
CA TYR A 13 -37.05 12.51 -2.27
C TYR A 13 -37.13 12.96 -3.74
N GLN A 14 -38.07 12.43 -4.53
CA GLN A 14 -38.26 12.82 -5.93
C GLN A 14 -38.77 14.26 -6.08
N ALA A 15 -39.70 14.69 -5.22
CA ALA A 15 -40.13 16.08 -5.15
C ALA A 15 -38.95 17.00 -4.83
N TRP A 16 -38.11 16.63 -3.85
CA TRP A 16 -36.93 17.41 -3.49
C TRP A 16 -35.94 17.55 -4.65
N LEU A 17 -35.66 16.47 -5.40
CA LEU A 17 -34.78 16.52 -6.58
C LEU A 17 -35.32 17.43 -7.68
N THR A 18 -36.64 17.50 -7.84
CA THR A 18 -37.31 18.36 -8.82
C THR A 18 -37.19 19.84 -8.43
N ASP A 19 -37.40 20.15 -7.15
CA ASP A 19 -37.32 21.52 -6.64
C ASP A 19 -35.87 22.03 -6.50
N HIS A 20 -34.89 21.12 -6.43
CA HIS A 20 -33.49 21.45 -6.16
C HIS A 20 -32.52 20.83 -7.20
N PRO A 21 -32.60 21.21 -8.49
CA PRO A 21 -31.80 20.58 -9.55
C PRO A 21 -30.28 20.78 -9.40
N ASP A 22 -29.86 21.85 -8.71
CA ASP A 22 -28.46 22.14 -8.40
C ASP A 22 -28.04 21.72 -6.98
N GLY A 23 -28.94 21.07 -6.24
CA GLY A 23 -28.66 20.58 -4.89
C GLY A 23 -27.71 19.39 -4.86
N PHE A 24 -27.43 18.90 -3.65
CA PHE A 24 -26.52 17.79 -3.39
C PHE A 24 -27.23 16.69 -2.59
N VAL A 25 -26.79 15.45 -2.79
CA VAL A 25 -27.37 14.27 -2.13
C VAL A 25 -26.27 13.29 -1.75
N ILE A 26 -26.22 12.87 -0.49
CA ILE A 26 -25.50 11.67 -0.07
C ILE A 26 -26.43 10.47 -0.23
N ASN A 27 -25.97 9.46 -0.95
CA ASN A 27 -26.59 8.14 -0.94
C ASN A 27 -25.78 7.23 0.01
N ILE A 28 -26.39 6.81 1.12
CA ILE A 28 -25.71 6.03 2.17
C ILE A 28 -26.60 4.90 2.66
N ALA A 29 -25.99 3.78 3.10
CA ALA A 29 -26.74 2.67 3.68
C ALA A 29 -27.57 3.14 4.89
N ARG A 30 -28.71 2.48 5.17
CA ARG A 30 -29.58 2.82 6.31
C ARG A 30 -28.87 2.83 7.66
N SER A 31 -27.83 2.01 7.80
CA SER A 31 -26.95 1.90 8.97
C SER A 31 -25.92 3.03 9.07
N HIS A 32 -25.98 4.02 8.17
CA HIS A 32 -25.00 5.10 8.02
C HIS A 32 -23.55 4.62 7.89
N THR A 33 -23.35 3.42 7.33
CA THR A 33 -22.02 2.93 7.00
C THR A 33 -21.45 3.73 5.83
N ALA A 34 -20.30 4.39 6.03
CA ALA A 34 -19.66 5.24 5.02
C ALA A 34 -19.10 4.45 3.81
N THR A 35 -18.96 3.13 3.93
CA THR A 35 -18.45 2.25 2.87
C THR A 35 -19.28 2.37 1.59
N GLY A 36 -18.68 2.97 0.56
CA GLY A 36 -19.33 3.20 -0.73
C GLY A 36 -20.27 4.42 -0.79
N ALA A 37 -20.49 5.12 0.33
CA ALA A 37 -21.25 6.36 0.36
C ALA A 37 -20.52 7.47 -0.39
N ARG A 38 -21.25 8.26 -1.18
CA ARG A 38 -20.69 9.36 -1.98
C ARG A 38 -21.62 10.56 -1.95
N VAL A 39 -21.05 11.75 -2.09
CA VAL A 39 -21.82 12.98 -2.32
C VAL A 39 -22.07 13.12 -3.82
N HIS A 40 -23.33 13.26 -4.22
CA HIS A 40 -23.78 13.43 -5.59
C HIS A 40 -24.36 14.83 -5.79
N ARG A 41 -24.38 15.33 -7.03
CA ARG A 41 -25.30 16.40 -7.43
C ARG A 41 -26.70 15.81 -7.61
N ALA A 42 -27.75 16.59 -7.35
CA ALA A 42 -29.15 16.19 -7.52
C ALA A 42 -29.42 15.66 -8.94
N ARG A 43 -28.82 16.26 -9.96
CA ARG A 43 -28.90 15.80 -11.36
C ARG A 43 -28.08 14.56 -11.73
N CYS A 44 -27.46 13.88 -10.75
CA CYS A 44 -26.64 12.72 -11.04
C CYS A 44 -27.50 11.54 -11.48
N ARG A 45 -27.28 11.05 -12.71
CA ARG A 45 -28.03 9.92 -13.30
C ARG A 45 -28.02 8.61 -12.49
N THR A 46 -27.11 8.46 -11.53
CA THR A 46 -27.06 7.24 -10.67
C THR A 46 -28.00 7.32 -9.48
N ILE A 47 -28.52 8.50 -9.17
CA ILE A 47 -29.43 8.75 -8.04
C ILE A 47 -30.67 9.56 -8.45
N ASN A 48 -30.83 9.84 -9.75
CA ASN A 48 -31.93 10.60 -10.34
C ASN A 48 -32.34 9.94 -11.66
N GLY A 49 -33.64 9.95 -11.98
CA GLY A 49 -34.25 9.26 -13.12
C GLY A 49 -34.89 7.92 -12.72
N THR A 50 -34.93 6.97 -13.65
CA THR A 50 -35.42 5.62 -13.35
C THR A 50 -34.36 4.84 -12.58
N ASN A 51 -34.72 4.23 -11.44
CA ASN A 51 -33.77 3.46 -10.65
C ASN A 51 -33.19 2.31 -11.50
N PRO A 52 -31.86 2.24 -11.71
CA PRO A 52 -31.24 1.20 -12.53
C PRO A 52 -31.49 -0.23 -12.05
N ARG A 53 -31.97 -0.39 -10.82
CA ARG A 53 -32.29 -1.69 -10.20
C ARG A 53 -33.79 -1.93 -10.04
N ALA A 54 -34.63 -1.13 -10.69
CA ALA A 54 -36.10 -1.27 -10.71
C ALA A 54 -36.79 -1.31 -9.33
N GLY A 55 -36.18 -0.71 -8.29
CA GLY A 55 -36.69 -0.71 -6.91
C GLY A 55 -36.77 0.69 -6.28
N SER A 56 -37.10 0.76 -4.99
CA SER A 56 -37.21 2.04 -4.26
C SER A 56 -35.85 2.72 -4.05
N TRP A 57 -35.85 4.05 -4.05
CA TRP A 57 -34.64 4.86 -3.84
C TRP A 57 -34.20 4.90 -2.38
N THR A 58 -35.16 4.87 -1.46
CA THR A 58 -34.96 5.00 -0.01
C THR A 58 -35.18 3.69 0.76
N GLY A 59 -35.22 2.55 0.07
CA GLY A 59 -35.38 1.23 0.68
C GLY A 59 -34.12 0.79 1.45
N PRO A 60 -33.10 0.21 0.80
CA PRO A 60 -31.85 -0.19 1.46
C PRO A 60 -30.89 0.98 1.77
N TYR A 61 -31.22 2.18 1.31
CA TYR A 61 -30.40 3.39 1.46
C TYR A 61 -31.23 4.53 2.02
N VAL A 62 -30.58 5.49 2.68
CA VAL A 62 -31.18 6.80 2.98
C VAL A 62 -30.52 7.88 2.13
N LYS A 63 -31.28 8.94 1.85
CA LYS A 63 -30.84 10.07 1.02
C LYS A 63 -30.74 11.31 1.89
N VAL A 64 -29.53 11.81 2.09
CA VAL A 64 -29.32 13.05 2.84
C VAL A 64 -29.10 14.18 1.85
N CYS A 65 -30.03 15.12 1.81
CA CYS A 65 -30.12 16.13 0.78
C CYS A 65 -29.88 17.53 1.36
N ALA A 66 -29.11 18.36 0.66
CA ALA A 66 -28.94 19.76 1.01
C ALA A 66 -28.72 20.61 -0.24
N GLN A 67 -29.01 21.91 -0.15
CA GLN A 67 -28.80 22.82 -1.26
C GLN A 67 -27.30 23.08 -1.50
N HIS A 68 -26.48 23.03 -0.45
CA HIS A 68 -25.05 23.33 -0.51
C HIS A 68 -24.21 22.13 -0.06
N SER A 69 -23.11 21.83 -0.74
CA SER A 69 -22.24 20.70 -0.42
C SER A 69 -21.63 20.80 0.99
N ALA A 70 -21.33 22.03 1.45
CA ALA A 70 -20.80 22.27 2.79
C ALA A 70 -21.78 21.87 3.91
N GLU A 71 -23.08 21.84 3.63
CA GLU A 71 -24.10 21.35 4.58
C GLU A 71 -24.03 19.82 4.70
N LEU A 72 -23.78 19.10 3.59
CA LEU A 72 -23.57 17.65 3.60
C LEU A 72 -22.23 17.22 4.16
N GLU A 73 -21.18 18.02 3.94
CA GLU A 73 -19.86 17.78 4.53
C GLU A 73 -19.90 17.92 6.06
N ARG A 74 -20.55 18.96 6.58
CA ARG A 74 -20.76 19.11 8.03
C ARG A 74 -21.61 17.97 8.60
N TRP A 75 -22.63 17.54 7.88
CA TRP A 75 -23.42 16.37 8.27
C TRP A 75 -22.55 15.10 8.29
N ALA A 76 -21.71 14.86 7.27
CA ALA A 76 -20.83 13.71 7.21
C ALA A 76 -19.77 13.70 8.32
N ILE A 77 -19.12 14.83 8.60
CA ILE A 77 -18.16 14.93 9.71
C ILE A 77 -18.86 14.68 11.05
N LYS A 78 -20.07 15.20 11.24
CA LYS A 78 -20.83 15.02 12.49
C LYS A 78 -21.30 13.59 12.71
N GLU A 79 -21.86 12.95 11.69
CA GLU A 79 -22.52 11.63 11.82
C GLU A 79 -21.57 10.47 11.50
N LEU A 80 -20.52 10.69 10.70
CA LEU A 80 -19.59 9.67 10.22
C LEU A 80 -18.14 9.90 10.69
N GLY A 81 -17.84 11.05 11.29
CA GLY A 81 -16.49 11.41 11.76
C GLY A 81 -15.53 11.87 10.66
N GLU A 82 -15.93 11.78 9.38
CA GLU A 82 -15.09 12.11 8.22
C GLU A 82 -15.91 12.66 7.05
N PRO A 83 -15.31 13.47 6.15
CA PRO A 83 -15.98 13.92 4.94
C PRO A 83 -16.12 12.79 3.92
N LEU A 84 -17.24 12.76 3.20
CA LEU A 84 -17.47 11.78 2.14
C LEU A 84 -16.92 12.23 0.79
N ALA A 85 -16.31 11.29 0.06
CA ALA A 85 -15.86 11.53 -1.30
C ALA A 85 -17.03 11.88 -2.24
N VAL A 86 -16.78 12.80 -3.17
CA VAL A 86 -17.75 13.16 -4.21
C VAL A 86 -17.82 12.06 -5.28
N CYS A 87 -19.00 11.80 -5.81
CA CYS A 87 -19.21 10.85 -6.90
C CYS A 87 -18.38 11.28 -8.13
N ALA A 88 -17.60 10.35 -8.69
CA ALA A 88 -16.75 10.60 -9.84
C ALA A 88 -17.53 11.17 -11.05
N ILE A 89 -18.76 10.69 -11.29
CA ILE A 89 -19.61 11.19 -12.38
C ILE A 89 -20.02 12.66 -12.13
N CYS A 90 -20.30 13.02 -10.87
CA CYS A 90 -20.65 14.39 -10.49
C CYS A 90 -19.47 15.34 -10.52
N HIS A 91 -18.26 14.81 -10.32
CA HIS A 91 -17.01 15.57 -10.40
C HIS A 91 -16.61 15.86 -11.87
N SER A 92 -17.00 15.00 -12.81
CA SER A 92 -16.64 15.08 -14.24
C SER A 92 -17.70 15.69 -15.17
N GLY A 93 -18.71 16.41 -14.66
CA GLY A 93 -19.82 16.93 -15.46
C GLY A 93 -19.46 18.07 -16.44
N PRO A 94 -20.17 18.22 -17.58
CA PRO A 94 -19.79 19.07 -18.71
C PRO A 94 -19.91 20.57 -18.38
N ARG A 95 -18.89 21.33 -18.76
CA ARG A 95 -18.85 22.80 -18.69
C ARG A 95 -19.68 23.38 -19.83
N ASN A 96 -20.85 23.94 -19.53
CA ASN A 96 -21.45 24.96 -20.38
C ASN A 96 -21.01 26.34 -19.88
N LEU A 97 -20.67 27.15 -20.87
CA LEU A 97 -20.12 28.50 -20.77
C LEU A 97 -21.11 29.43 -20.08
N GLU A 98 -20.61 30.30 -19.21
CA GLU A 98 -20.66 31.76 -19.40
C GLU A 98 -20.17 32.53 -18.17
N SER A 99 -19.74 33.75 -18.47
CA SER A 99 -19.48 34.88 -17.57
C SER A 99 -18.10 35.01 -16.92
N THR A 100 -17.20 35.59 -17.72
CA THR A 100 -16.67 36.96 -17.55
C THR A 100 -16.44 37.50 -16.13
N THR A 101 -15.18 37.90 -15.89
CA THR A 101 -14.71 39.08 -15.11
C THR A 101 -15.25 39.22 -13.68
N THR A 102 -14.44 39.36 -12.63
CA THR A 102 -13.34 40.32 -12.42
C THR A 102 -12.83 40.12 -10.99
N GLY A 103 -11.55 40.39 -10.72
CA GLY A 103 -11.15 40.88 -9.39
C GLY A 103 -10.02 40.14 -8.66
N ARG A 104 -8.79 40.54 -8.97
CA ARG A 104 -7.63 40.69 -8.06
C ARG A 104 -7.09 39.47 -7.31
N SER A 105 -6.23 38.75 -8.04
CA SER A 105 -4.80 38.59 -7.77
C SER A 105 -4.33 38.58 -6.31
N ARG A 106 -4.14 37.36 -5.79
CA ARG A 106 -3.06 37.03 -4.86
C ARG A 106 -2.35 35.82 -5.44
N ARG A 107 -1.11 36.04 -5.89
CA ARG A 107 -0.25 35.15 -6.69
C ARG A 107 -0.45 33.65 -6.42
N THR A 108 -1.15 32.98 -7.33
CA THR A 108 -1.07 31.53 -7.56
C THR A 108 -0.41 31.33 -8.91
N GLY A 109 0.79 30.74 -8.93
CA GLY A 109 1.33 30.17 -10.16
C GLY A 109 0.38 29.09 -10.69
N PRO A 110 0.30 28.86 -12.01
CA PRO A 110 -0.65 27.92 -12.57
C PRO A 110 -0.36 26.52 -12.03
N ARG A 111 -1.30 25.94 -11.26
CA ARG A 111 -1.39 24.50 -11.04
C ARG A 111 -1.66 23.85 -12.40
N ARG A 112 -0.60 23.56 -13.14
CA ARG A 112 -0.64 22.70 -14.32
C ARG A 112 -1.09 21.31 -13.87
N GLU A 113 -2.07 20.74 -14.57
CA GLU A 113 -2.28 19.30 -14.62
C GLU A 113 -0.99 18.66 -15.14
N TYR A 114 -0.10 18.25 -14.23
CA TYR A 114 1.08 17.45 -14.59
C TYR A 114 0.61 16.02 -14.88
N GLU A 115 0.11 15.79 -16.09
CA GLU A 115 0.21 14.47 -16.69
C GLU A 115 1.68 14.27 -17.12
N GLY A 116 2.51 13.77 -16.20
CA GLY A 116 3.94 13.58 -16.42
C GLY A 116 4.27 12.72 -17.64
N ARG A 117 5.41 12.99 -18.29
CA ARG A 117 5.96 12.14 -19.36
C ARG A 117 6.52 10.86 -18.75
N SER A 118 6.54 9.80 -19.54
CA SER A 118 7.23 8.56 -19.20
C SER A 118 7.77 7.87 -20.45
N VAL A 119 8.90 7.20 -20.33
CA VAL A 119 9.49 6.37 -21.38
C VAL A 119 9.88 5.01 -20.80
N VAL A 120 9.55 3.92 -21.51
CA VAL A 120 9.88 2.55 -21.07
C VAL A 120 10.73 1.88 -22.14
N HIS A 121 11.82 1.26 -21.71
CA HIS A 121 12.82 0.63 -22.55
C HIS A 121 13.06 -0.82 -22.11
N GLY A 122 13.38 -1.67 -23.09
CA GLY A 122 13.67 -3.08 -22.89
C GLY A 122 12.44 -3.96 -22.56
N PRO A 123 12.62 -5.28 -22.40
CA PRO A 123 13.90 -5.97 -22.61
C PRO A 123 14.29 -6.01 -24.09
N LEU A 124 15.59 -6.07 -24.37
CA LEU A 124 16.13 -6.21 -25.72
C LEU A 124 16.81 -7.58 -25.87
N PRO A 125 17.00 -8.10 -27.09
CA PRO A 125 17.82 -9.29 -27.31
C PRO A 125 19.22 -9.12 -26.67
N GLY A 126 19.63 -10.05 -25.82
CA GLY A 126 20.89 -9.99 -25.08
C GLY A 126 20.92 -9.06 -23.86
N ARG A 127 19.85 -8.29 -23.59
CA ARG A 127 19.72 -7.41 -22.42
C ARG A 127 18.38 -7.62 -21.73
N ALA A 128 18.38 -8.51 -20.73
CA ALA A 128 17.21 -8.81 -19.88
C ALA A 128 17.01 -7.74 -18.79
N VAL A 129 16.79 -6.50 -19.22
CA VAL A 129 16.57 -5.33 -18.36
C VAL A 129 15.37 -4.54 -18.88
N VAL A 130 14.45 -4.20 -17.98
CA VAL A 130 13.35 -3.26 -18.21
C VAL A 130 13.63 -2.02 -17.41
N GLU A 131 13.64 -0.87 -18.07
CA GLU A 131 13.84 0.43 -17.44
C GLU A 131 12.70 1.37 -17.81
N ALA A 132 12.20 2.12 -16.86
CA ALA A 132 11.12 3.07 -17.06
C ALA A 132 11.44 4.39 -16.37
N TRP A 133 11.48 5.48 -17.13
CA TRP A 133 11.70 6.82 -16.61
C TRP A 133 10.39 7.60 -16.59
N ALA A 134 10.19 8.43 -15.58
CA ALA A 134 8.95 9.19 -15.42
C ALA A 134 9.14 10.53 -14.72
N ASP A 135 8.34 11.53 -15.10
CA ASP A 135 8.24 12.84 -14.43
C ASP A 135 7.57 12.73 -13.04
N ALA A 136 6.81 11.66 -12.81
CA ALA A 136 6.14 11.37 -11.54
C ALA A 136 6.21 9.87 -11.23
N TYR A 137 6.49 9.53 -9.98
CA TYR A 137 6.42 8.14 -9.52
C TYR A 137 4.95 7.64 -9.47
N ILE A 138 4.78 6.33 -9.52
CA ILE A 138 3.50 5.62 -9.44
C ILE A 138 3.01 5.65 -7.99
N GLN A 139 1.93 6.39 -7.74
CA GLN A 139 1.35 6.57 -6.42
C GLN A 139 0.38 5.43 -6.07
N SER A 140 0.29 5.13 -4.78
CA SER A 140 -0.77 4.26 -4.25
C SER A 140 -2.12 4.98 -4.32
N GLY A 141 -3.17 4.29 -4.77
CA GLY A 141 -4.54 4.80 -4.77
C GLY A 141 -4.88 5.86 -5.83
N ASP A 142 -3.95 6.70 -6.26
CA ASP A 142 -4.16 7.64 -7.36
C ASP A 142 -4.07 6.90 -8.71
N ARG A 143 -5.17 6.92 -9.44
CA ARG A 143 -5.45 6.06 -10.58
C ARG A 143 -5.62 6.85 -11.87
N ARG A 144 -4.86 7.95 -12.01
CA ARG A 144 -4.69 8.68 -13.27
C ARG A 144 -4.31 7.70 -14.38
N VAL A 145 -4.91 7.89 -15.56
CA VAL A 145 -4.82 6.94 -16.69
C VAL A 145 -3.35 6.66 -17.07
N ARG A 146 -2.50 7.69 -17.10
CA ARG A 146 -1.08 7.53 -17.47
C ARG A 146 -0.27 6.69 -16.47
N GLN A 147 -0.47 6.83 -15.15
CA GLN A 147 0.24 6.00 -14.16
C GLN A 147 -0.17 4.53 -14.26
N LYS A 148 -1.46 4.24 -14.57
CA LYS A 148 -1.91 2.87 -14.87
C LYS A 148 -1.27 2.31 -16.14
N ASN A 149 -1.11 3.14 -17.16
CA ASN A 149 -0.46 2.71 -18.40
C ASN A 149 1.01 2.37 -18.15
N LEU A 150 1.73 3.21 -17.38
CA LEU A 150 3.12 2.95 -17.03
C LEU A 150 3.30 1.66 -16.22
N SER A 151 2.51 1.45 -15.15
CA SER A 151 2.61 0.22 -14.35
C SER A 151 2.26 -1.02 -15.18
N SER A 152 1.22 -0.94 -16.02
CA SER A 152 0.82 -2.03 -16.91
C SER A 152 1.90 -2.35 -17.95
N GLU A 153 2.56 -1.32 -18.50
CA GLU A 153 3.65 -1.49 -19.47
C GLU A 153 4.89 -2.12 -18.84
N ILE A 154 5.31 -1.62 -17.66
CA ILE A 154 6.39 -2.22 -16.87
C ILE A 154 6.06 -3.69 -16.59
N GLN A 155 4.85 -3.98 -16.12
CA GLN A 155 4.44 -5.35 -15.81
C GLN A 155 4.47 -6.24 -17.06
N ALA A 156 3.96 -5.77 -18.19
CA ALA A 156 3.93 -6.51 -19.44
C ALA A 156 5.34 -6.84 -19.95
N ARG A 157 6.28 -5.89 -19.85
CA ARG A 157 7.68 -6.09 -20.23
C ARG A 157 8.41 -7.01 -19.25
N CYS A 158 8.15 -6.89 -17.95
CA CYS A 158 8.73 -7.79 -16.93
C CYS A 158 8.29 -9.25 -17.12
N ARG A 159 7.11 -9.54 -17.69
CA ARG A 159 6.70 -10.91 -18.03
C ARG A 159 7.60 -11.58 -19.08
N GLN A 160 8.39 -10.79 -19.81
CA GLN A 160 9.35 -11.29 -20.80
C GLN A 160 10.70 -11.65 -20.16
N LEU A 161 10.96 -11.22 -18.92
CA LEU A 161 12.15 -11.61 -18.16
C LEU A 161 11.97 -13.03 -17.63
N LYS A 162 12.78 -13.96 -18.12
CA LYS A 162 12.76 -15.39 -17.74
C LYS A 162 14.07 -15.74 -17.02
N PRO A 163 14.08 -15.80 -15.68
CA PRO A 163 15.28 -16.15 -14.93
C PRO A 163 15.68 -17.61 -15.16
N SER A 164 16.99 -17.87 -15.21
CA SER A 164 17.54 -19.19 -14.92
C SER A 164 17.55 -19.46 -13.41
N ASP A 165 17.74 -20.72 -12.99
CA ASP A 165 17.72 -21.13 -11.58
C ASP A 165 18.69 -20.34 -10.68
N GLY A 166 19.80 -19.88 -11.25
CA GLY A 166 20.81 -19.06 -10.56
C GLY A 166 20.50 -17.56 -10.54
N GLN A 167 19.36 -17.12 -11.07
CA GLN A 167 19.01 -15.70 -11.21
C GLN A 167 17.74 -15.34 -10.44
N VAL A 168 17.71 -14.10 -9.97
CA VAL A 168 16.55 -13.48 -9.29
C VAL A 168 16.17 -12.17 -9.99
N LEU A 169 14.93 -11.72 -9.78
CA LEU A 169 14.53 -10.38 -10.18
C LEU A 169 15.18 -9.36 -9.25
N HIS A 170 15.93 -8.41 -9.80
CA HIS A 170 16.45 -7.25 -9.09
C HIS A 170 15.71 -6.00 -9.54
N ALA A 171 14.90 -5.43 -8.65
CA ALA A 171 14.13 -4.22 -8.85
C ALA A 171 14.82 -3.01 -8.17
N THR A 172 14.96 -1.88 -8.85
CA THR A 172 15.61 -0.69 -8.28
C THR A 172 14.76 0.54 -8.58
N PHE A 173 14.47 1.33 -7.54
CA PHE A 173 13.80 2.62 -7.67
C PHE A 173 14.83 3.73 -7.53
N PHE A 174 14.88 4.64 -8.49
CA PHE A 174 15.74 5.80 -8.47
C PHE A 174 14.92 7.08 -8.38
N GLY A 175 15.47 8.08 -7.70
CA GLY A 175 14.84 9.38 -7.46
C GLY A 175 14.53 9.60 -5.98
N ALA A 176 13.91 10.73 -5.66
CA ALA A 176 13.54 11.06 -4.29
C ALA A 176 12.48 10.08 -3.77
N LYS A 177 12.77 9.37 -2.68
CA LYS A 177 11.79 8.54 -1.98
C LYS A 177 10.83 9.46 -1.23
N PRO A 178 9.50 9.36 -1.45
CA PRO A 178 8.54 10.11 -0.65
C PRO A 178 8.61 9.71 0.83
N ASP A 179 8.31 10.66 1.72
CA ASP A 179 8.17 10.39 3.15
C ASP A 179 7.02 9.41 3.37
N GLY A 180 7.21 8.43 4.26
CA GLY A 180 6.19 7.40 4.53
C GLY A 180 6.04 6.33 3.43
N ALA A 181 6.88 6.35 2.38
CA ALA A 181 6.80 5.40 1.28
C ALA A 181 7.83 4.27 1.41
N ASP A 182 7.32 3.05 1.42
CA ASP A 182 8.13 1.83 1.41
C ASP A 182 8.69 1.56 0.00
N VAL A 183 9.94 1.10 -0.09
CA VAL A 183 10.61 0.87 -1.38
C VAL A 183 9.92 -0.25 -2.18
N GLU A 184 9.45 -1.30 -1.51
CA GLU A 184 8.70 -2.39 -2.13
C GLU A 184 7.31 -1.95 -2.60
N ASN A 185 6.70 -0.93 -1.98
CA ASN A 185 5.46 -0.35 -2.50
C ASN A 185 5.69 0.39 -3.81
N LEU A 186 6.81 1.10 -3.93
CA LEU A 186 7.19 1.83 -5.13
C LEU A 186 7.55 0.88 -6.28
N LEU A 187 8.19 -0.26 -5.99
CA LEU A 187 8.72 -1.19 -7.00
C LEU A 187 7.83 -2.38 -7.31
N LEU A 188 7.10 -2.89 -6.32
CA LEU A 188 6.46 -4.19 -6.41
C LEU A 188 4.94 -4.06 -6.30
N TYR A 189 4.45 -3.56 -5.17
CA TYR A 189 3.03 -3.60 -4.81
C TYR A 189 2.13 -2.85 -5.80
N ASN A 190 2.53 -1.64 -6.18
CA ASN A 190 1.75 -0.80 -7.10
C ASN A 190 2.00 -1.12 -8.58
N ILE A 191 2.87 -2.10 -8.89
CA ILE A 191 3.29 -2.41 -10.26
C ILE A 191 2.69 -3.72 -10.75
N GLY A 192 2.88 -4.82 -10.01
CA GLY A 192 2.38 -6.12 -10.46
C GLY A 192 2.86 -7.30 -9.64
N SER A 193 2.51 -8.51 -10.10
CA SER A 193 2.80 -9.76 -9.37
C SER A 193 4.21 -10.32 -9.57
N PHE A 194 4.89 -9.98 -10.66
CA PHE A 194 6.22 -10.51 -11.02
C PHE A 194 6.35 -12.04 -10.98
N ALA A 195 5.25 -12.78 -11.18
CA ALA A 195 5.21 -14.23 -10.99
C ALA A 195 6.22 -15.01 -11.86
N ILE A 196 6.56 -14.49 -13.03
CA ILE A 196 7.57 -15.10 -13.93
C ILE A 196 8.97 -14.61 -13.55
N ALA A 197 9.20 -13.29 -13.62
CA ALA A 197 10.53 -12.72 -13.42
C ALA A 197 11.12 -13.00 -12.02
N GLY A 198 10.26 -13.01 -10.99
CA GLY A 198 10.63 -13.26 -9.60
C GLY A 198 10.48 -14.72 -9.15
N CYS A 199 10.34 -15.69 -10.06
CA CYS A 199 10.01 -17.08 -9.69
C CYS A 199 11.06 -17.76 -8.79
N ASN A 200 12.29 -17.25 -8.74
CA ASN A 200 13.40 -17.75 -7.90
C ASN A 200 13.72 -16.84 -6.71
N GLY A 201 13.04 -15.69 -6.59
CA GLY A 201 13.32 -14.66 -5.61
C GLY A 201 13.25 -13.26 -6.18
N ILE A 202 13.14 -12.28 -5.28
CA ILE A 202 13.10 -10.85 -5.58
C ILE A 202 14.08 -10.13 -4.68
N ARG A 203 14.95 -9.32 -5.27
CA ARG A 203 15.78 -8.32 -4.62
C ARG A 203 15.26 -6.94 -5.00
N PHE A 204 15.20 -6.03 -4.04
CA PHE A 204 14.84 -4.64 -4.30
C PHE A 204 15.77 -3.67 -3.57
N GLU A 205 16.00 -2.49 -4.13
CA GLU A 205 16.76 -1.42 -3.48
C GLU A 205 16.36 -0.01 -3.94
N HIS A 206 16.62 1.00 -3.10
CA HIS A 206 16.56 2.41 -3.46
C HIS A 206 17.90 2.87 -4.02
N GLY A 207 17.95 3.12 -5.33
CA GLY A 207 19.17 3.45 -6.05
C GLY A 207 19.70 4.86 -5.77
N ALA A 208 21.00 5.06 -6.04
CA ALA A 208 21.68 6.31 -5.71
C ALA A 208 21.44 7.41 -6.74
N VAL A 209 21.60 7.09 -8.03
CA VAL A 209 21.58 8.07 -9.13
C VAL A 209 20.66 7.59 -10.23
N VAL A 210 19.76 8.45 -10.69
CA VAL A 210 18.86 8.15 -11.81
C VAL A 210 19.70 7.91 -13.08
N PRO A 211 19.60 6.73 -13.73
CA PRO A 211 20.36 6.45 -14.94
C PRO A 211 19.89 7.33 -16.11
N ALA A 212 20.78 7.62 -17.06
CA ALA A 212 20.44 8.40 -18.25
C ALA A 212 19.38 7.67 -19.11
N PRO A 213 18.31 8.35 -19.54
CA PRO A 213 17.31 7.74 -20.40
C PRO A 213 17.78 7.63 -21.86
N PRO A 214 17.23 6.68 -22.63
CA PRO A 214 17.65 6.44 -24.01
C PRO A 214 17.24 7.55 -24.98
N ASP A 215 16.25 8.37 -24.63
CA ASP A 215 15.75 9.48 -25.46
C ASP A 215 16.51 10.81 -25.21
N GLY A 216 17.51 10.80 -24.31
CA GLY A 216 18.26 11.99 -23.92
C GLY A 216 17.44 12.99 -23.09
N GLY A 217 16.24 12.62 -22.63
CA GLY A 217 15.43 13.44 -21.74
C GLY A 217 16.00 13.56 -20.33
N GLU A 218 15.36 14.39 -19.51
CA GLU A 218 15.59 14.44 -18.07
C GLU A 218 14.33 13.98 -17.35
N TYR A 219 14.50 13.01 -16.44
CA TYR A 219 13.44 12.44 -15.64
C TYR A 219 13.88 12.34 -14.17
N PRO A 220 13.05 12.76 -13.21
CA PRO A 220 13.35 12.68 -11.79
C PRO A 220 13.27 11.27 -11.20
N PHE A 221 12.56 10.35 -11.87
CA PHE A 221 12.37 8.98 -11.39
C PHE A 221 12.73 7.95 -12.45
N CYS A 222 13.29 6.82 -11.99
CA CYS A 222 13.48 5.64 -12.82
C CYS A 222 13.13 4.36 -12.05
N TYR A 223 12.52 3.41 -12.74
CA TYR A 223 12.30 2.05 -12.28
C TYR A 223 13.15 1.12 -13.13
N ARG A 224 13.91 0.23 -12.50
CA ARG A 224 14.72 -0.75 -13.21
C ARG A 224 14.40 -2.14 -12.71
N TYR A 225 14.22 -3.08 -13.62
CA TYR A 225 13.97 -4.50 -13.35
C TYR A 225 14.93 -5.32 -14.20
N ALA A 226 15.85 -6.02 -13.57
CA ALA A 226 16.85 -6.83 -14.25
C ALA A 226 16.97 -8.22 -13.64
N LEU A 227 17.46 -9.17 -14.41
CA LEU A 227 17.86 -10.46 -13.87
C LEU A 227 19.29 -10.35 -13.33
N ALA A 228 19.49 -10.73 -12.07
CA ALA A 228 20.78 -10.68 -11.39
C ALA A 228 21.15 -12.07 -10.84
N PRO A 229 22.45 -12.42 -10.74
CA PRO A 229 22.88 -13.63 -10.05
C PRO A 229 22.36 -13.64 -8.60
N ARG A 230 21.92 -14.81 -8.14
CA ARG A 230 21.48 -15.04 -6.76
C ARG A 230 22.56 -14.69 -5.74
N SER A 231 23.84 -14.90 -6.09
CA SER A 231 25.00 -14.58 -5.24
C SER A 231 25.38 -13.10 -5.23
N ALA A 232 24.82 -12.27 -6.12
CA ALA A 232 25.13 -10.85 -6.15
C ALA A 232 24.58 -10.13 -4.90
N SER A 233 25.22 -9.05 -4.50
CA SER A 233 24.77 -8.15 -3.43
C SER A 233 23.78 -7.10 -3.95
N PHE A 234 23.41 -6.17 -3.06
CA PHE A 234 22.87 -4.86 -3.46
C PHE A 234 23.90 -4.10 -4.32
N THR A 235 23.41 -3.27 -5.24
CA THR A 235 24.24 -2.53 -6.20
C THR A 235 24.64 -1.17 -5.63
N ASP A 236 23.69 -0.48 -5.03
CA ASP A 236 23.82 0.91 -4.56
C ASP A 236 24.08 0.99 -3.04
N TRP A 237 24.06 -0.15 -2.35
CA TRP A 237 24.24 -0.23 -0.90
C TRP A 237 25.34 -1.21 -0.50
N ARG A 238 26.16 -0.78 0.47
CA ARG A 238 27.14 -1.59 1.15
C ARG A 238 26.55 -2.13 2.45
N GLN A 239 26.65 -3.45 2.62
CA GLN A 239 26.26 -4.12 3.86
C GLN A 239 27.22 -3.71 4.99
N GLY A 240 26.65 -3.19 6.06
CA GLY A 240 27.33 -2.85 7.29
C GLY A 240 27.15 -3.93 8.36
N ARG A 241 26.91 -3.49 9.59
CA ARG A 241 26.76 -4.35 10.77
C ARG A 241 25.48 -5.17 10.71
N LEU A 242 25.56 -6.39 11.25
CA LEU A 242 24.39 -7.23 11.50
C LEU A 242 23.62 -6.69 12.72
N LEU A 243 22.33 -6.37 12.54
CA LEU A 243 21.44 -5.88 13.60
C LEU A 243 20.72 -7.03 14.30
N ALA A 244 20.20 -7.97 13.51
CA ALA A 244 19.53 -9.15 14.01
C ALA A 244 19.59 -10.31 13.03
N SER A 245 19.38 -11.52 13.54
CA SER A 245 19.25 -12.74 12.74
C SER A 245 18.28 -13.73 13.36
N PHE A 246 17.69 -14.56 12.52
CA PHE A 246 16.82 -15.66 12.93
C PHE A 246 17.05 -16.87 12.02
N ASP A 247 17.00 -18.06 12.62
CA ASP A 247 17.13 -19.31 11.87
C ASP A 247 15.76 -19.79 11.38
N TRP A 248 15.73 -20.94 10.70
CA TRP A 248 14.52 -21.54 10.15
C TRP A 248 13.38 -21.59 11.18
N THR A 249 12.42 -20.70 10.98
CA THR A 249 11.23 -20.52 11.81
C THR A 249 10.02 -21.04 11.06
N ASP A 250 9.29 -21.96 11.68
CA ASP A 250 8.07 -22.54 11.14
C ASP A 250 6.92 -21.52 11.15
N LEU A 251 6.41 -21.20 9.96
CA LEU A 251 5.23 -20.37 9.77
C LEU A 251 3.96 -21.21 9.71
N GLY A 252 4.03 -22.53 9.56
CA GLY A 252 2.86 -23.40 9.40
C GLY A 252 2.21 -23.26 8.02
N ALA A 253 0.87 -23.27 7.98
CA ALA A 253 0.12 -23.01 6.76
C ALA A 253 0.15 -21.51 6.43
N PHE A 254 0.87 -21.14 5.39
CA PHE A 254 1.08 -19.73 5.02
C PHE A 254 0.22 -19.33 3.82
N SER A 255 -1.08 -19.16 4.07
CA SER A 255 -2.06 -18.80 3.04
C SER A 255 -3.02 -17.73 3.55
N GLY A 256 -3.41 -16.80 2.69
CA GLY A 256 -4.40 -15.76 3.01
C GLY A 256 -3.82 -14.35 3.18
N GLU A 257 -4.63 -13.47 3.75
CA GLU A 257 -4.37 -12.03 3.90
C GLU A 257 -3.53 -11.68 5.15
N LYS A 258 -3.50 -12.55 6.17
CA LYS A 258 -2.88 -12.32 7.49
C LYS A 258 -1.39 -12.70 7.58
N LYS A 259 -0.63 -12.47 6.52
CA LYS A 259 0.76 -12.96 6.43
C LYS A 259 1.69 -12.27 7.42
N LEU A 260 1.48 -10.98 7.62
CA LEU A 260 2.30 -10.16 8.52
C LEU A 260 2.18 -10.64 9.95
N GLU A 261 0.95 -10.73 10.47
CA GLU A 261 0.67 -11.11 11.85
C GLU A 261 1.23 -12.50 12.18
N GLN A 262 1.12 -13.42 11.22
CA GLN A 262 1.62 -14.79 11.34
C GLN A 262 3.15 -14.84 11.37
N VAL A 263 3.83 -14.08 10.51
CA VAL A 263 5.30 -13.97 10.51
C VAL A 263 5.78 -13.36 11.81
N TRP A 264 5.17 -12.26 12.25
CA TRP A 264 5.52 -11.59 13.49
C TRP A 264 5.39 -12.54 14.69
N LEU A 265 4.25 -13.21 14.87
CA LEU A 265 4.04 -14.08 16.02
C LEU A 265 4.97 -15.31 16.00
N ALA A 266 5.21 -15.90 14.82
CA ALA A 266 6.11 -17.04 14.68
C ALA A 266 7.55 -16.68 15.10
N LEU A 267 8.05 -15.52 14.65
CA LEU A 267 9.37 -15.02 15.04
C LEU A 267 9.41 -14.56 16.50
N ALA A 268 8.33 -13.98 17.02
CA ALA A 268 8.20 -13.57 18.41
C ALA A 268 8.32 -14.78 19.36
N ARG A 269 7.72 -15.92 18.99
CA ARG A 269 7.87 -17.21 19.70
C ARG A 269 9.22 -17.88 19.48
N GLY A 270 9.81 -17.67 18.30
CA GLY A 270 11.07 -18.29 17.89
C GLY A 270 12.32 -17.65 18.50
N PRO A 271 13.46 -18.36 18.44
CA PRO A 271 14.74 -17.80 18.82
C PRO A 271 15.20 -16.76 17.80
N VAL A 272 15.38 -15.52 18.25
CA VAL A 272 16.02 -14.45 17.48
C VAL A 272 17.30 -14.03 18.18
N LYS A 273 18.30 -13.62 17.39
CA LYS A 273 19.54 -13.03 17.89
C LYS A 273 19.54 -11.56 17.54
N VAL A 274 19.75 -10.71 18.54
CA VAL A 274 19.94 -9.27 18.39
C VAL A 274 21.37 -8.91 18.74
N PHE A 275 21.91 -7.89 18.08
CA PHE A 275 23.29 -7.47 18.25
C PHE A 275 23.38 -6.01 18.67
N GLU A 276 24.14 -5.74 19.73
CA GLU A 276 24.37 -4.40 20.23
C GLU A 276 25.42 -3.63 19.39
N PRO A 277 25.37 -2.29 19.37
CA PRO A 277 24.29 -1.44 19.92
C PRO A 277 23.02 -1.50 19.07
N GLU A 278 21.90 -0.97 19.58
CA GLU A 278 20.69 -0.75 18.77
C GLU A 278 21.01 0.06 17.49
N CYS A 279 20.17 -0.09 16.47
CA CYS A 279 20.28 0.70 15.26
C CYS A 279 20.08 2.17 15.61
N THR A 280 20.99 3.02 15.16
CA THR A 280 20.84 4.47 15.36
C THR A 280 19.58 4.93 14.63
N PRO A 281 18.69 5.73 15.24
CA PRO A 281 17.49 6.24 14.57
C PRO A 281 17.82 6.84 13.21
N HIS A 282 16.96 6.59 12.23
CA HIS A 282 17.11 7.09 10.85
C HIS A 282 18.31 6.52 10.08
N THR A 283 18.91 5.43 10.54
CA THR A 283 19.95 4.71 9.80
C THR A 283 19.30 3.80 8.76
N PRO A 284 19.72 3.87 7.48
CA PRO A 284 19.25 2.94 6.46
C PRO A 284 19.59 1.49 6.84
N PHE A 285 18.65 0.59 6.66
CA PHE A 285 18.84 -0.83 6.88
C PHE A 285 18.24 -1.64 5.74
N GLY A 286 18.58 -2.92 5.69
CA GLY A 286 18.01 -3.87 4.77
C GLY A 286 17.65 -5.19 5.43
N VAL A 287 16.75 -5.92 4.78
CA VAL A 287 16.24 -7.21 5.26
C VAL A 287 16.54 -8.27 4.22
N ARG A 288 17.12 -9.40 4.65
CA ARG A 288 17.37 -10.54 3.77
C ARG A 288 16.70 -11.77 4.33
N VAL A 289 15.79 -12.35 3.56
CA VAL A 289 14.98 -13.49 3.95
C VAL A 289 15.15 -14.62 2.94
N ARG A 290 15.38 -15.82 3.46
CA ARG A 290 15.23 -17.06 2.70
C ARG A 290 13.92 -17.70 3.09
N VAL A 291 13.14 -18.08 2.09
CA VAL A 291 11.80 -18.64 2.28
C VAL A 291 11.75 -20.04 1.70
N ARG A 292 11.37 -20.99 2.54
CA ARG A 292 11.18 -22.38 2.18
C ARG A 292 9.68 -22.67 2.07
N PRO A 293 9.18 -22.99 0.86
CA PRO A 293 7.80 -23.40 0.69
C PRO A 293 7.60 -24.88 1.09
N PRO A 294 6.35 -25.32 1.29
CA PRO A 294 6.03 -26.71 1.59
C PRO A 294 6.22 -27.61 0.36
N ARG A 295 6.71 -28.83 0.59
CA ARG A 295 6.91 -29.85 -0.45
C ARG A 295 5.57 -30.35 -1.00
N GLY A 296 5.49 -30.54 -2.32
CA GLY A 296 4.29 -31.03 -2.99
C GLY A 296 3.16 -30.01 -3.11
N GLY A 297 3.36 -28.77 -2.63
CA GLY A 297 2.45 -27.65 -2.84
C GLY A 297 2.52 -27.06 -4.24
N ARG A 298 1.55 -26.20 -4.58
CA ARG A 298 1.65 -25.36 -5.78
C ARG A 298 2.85 -24.41 -5.63
N PRO A 299 3.64 -24.17 -6.69
CA PRO A 299 4.70 -23.18 -6.67
C PRO A 299 4.16 -21.83 -6.18
N PRO A 300 4.79 -21.20 -5.18
CA PRO A 300 4.31 -19.93 -4.67
C PRO A 300 4.59 -18.81 -5.66
N VAL A 301 3.72 -17.80 -5.63
CA VAL A 301 3.98 -16.53 -6.32
C VAL A 301 4.74 -15.64 -5.35
N TRP A 302 6.03 -15.43 -5.62
CA TRP A 302 6.92 -14.56 -4.83
C TRP A 302 6.63 -13.06 -4.97
N GLY A 303 5.44 -12.71 -5.46
CA GLY A 303 5.08 -11.34 -5.80
C GLY A 303 4.91 -10.42 -4.60
N ALA A 304 4.53 -9.17 -4.90
CA ALA A 304 4.52 -8.08 -3.95
C ALA A 304 3.78 -8.35 -2.64
N GLY A 305 2.64 -9.04 -2.67
CA GLY A 305 1.88 -9.34 -1.44
C GLY A 305 2.56 -10.35 -0.52
N LEU A 306 3.39 -11.27 -1.05
CA LEU A 306 4.19 -12.17 -0.22
C LEU A 306 5.41 -11.45 0.36
N VAL A 307 6.11 -10.68 -0.48
CA VAL A 307 7.26 -9.85 -0.06
C VAL A 307 6.82 -8.92 1.06
N LYS A 308 5.77 -8.13 0.85
CA LYS A 308 5.28 -7.16 1.84
C LYS A 308 4.93 -7.83 3.17
N GLY A 309 4.09 -8.86 3.15
CA GLY A 309 3.68 -9.53 4.39
C GLY A 309 4.86 -10.12 5.18
N ILE A 310 5.87 -10.67 4.50
CA ILE A 310 7.07 -11.19 5.16
C ILE A 310 7.92 -10.05 5.72
N PHE A 311 8.18 -9.01 4.92
CA PHE A 311 9.03 -7.89 5.32
C PHE A 311 8.42 -7.12 6.48
N ASP A 312 7.15 -6.71 6.37
CA ASP A 312 6.45 -6.00 7.43
C ASP A 312 6.45 -6.84 8.72
N GLY A 313 6.24 -8.16 8.64
CA GLY A 313 6.24 -9.05 9.80
C GLY A 313 7.61 -9.23 10.45
N VAL A 314 8.67 -9.37 9.63
CA VAL A 314 10.06 -9.46 10.09
C VAL A 314 10.48 -8.15 10.76
N ILE A 315 10.25 -7.00 10.13
CA ILE A 315 10.62 -5.69 10.67
C ILE A 315 9.85 -5.43 11.97
N SER A 316 8.56 -5.78 12.01
CA SER A 316 7.71 -5.63 13.20
C SER A 316 8.24 -6.36 14.44
N VAL A 317 8.93 -7.50 14.28
CA VAL A 317 9.45 -8.26 15.42
C VAL A 317 10.68 -7.58 16.07
N PHE A 318 11.34 -6.69 15.33
CA PHE A 318 12.54 -5.98 15.75
C PHE A 318 12.28 -4.50 16.11
N ALA A 319 11.01 -4.11 16.17
CA ALA A 319 10.53 -2.85 16.68
C ALA A 319 9.66 -3.09 17.93
N THR A 320 9.52 -2.08 18.78
CA THR A 320 8.66 -2.17 19.98
C THR A 320 7.50 -1.19 19.95
N HIS A 321 6.39 -1.57 20.55
CA HIS A 321 5.20 -0.73 20.68
C HIS A 321 5.31 0.17 21.92
N ALA A 322 5.02 1.48 21.77
CA ALA A 322 5.10 2.44 22.88
C ALA A 322 3.74 2.99 23.37
N ASP A 323 2.70 3.02 22.53
CA ASP A 323 1.41 3.65 22.87
C ASP A 323 0.50 2.74 23.73
N ALA A 324 0.65 2.87 25.05
CA ALA A 324 -0.19 2.16 26.01
C ALA A 324 -1.71 2.43 25.87
N THR A 325 -2.12 3.52 25.22
CA THR A 325 -3.56 3.89 25.13
C THR A 325 -4.36 2.97 24.21
N VAL A 326 -3.70 2.36 23.21
CA VAL A 326 -4.34 1.44 22.26
C VAL A 326 -3.98 -0.02 22.51
N LEU A 327 -3.03 -0.28 23.42
CA LEU A 327 -2.42 -1.59 23.65
C LEU A 327 -3.46 -2.67 23.94
N ALA A 328 -4.35 -2.44 24.92
CA ALA A 328 -5.35 -3.44 25.33
C ALA A 328 -6.28 -3.83 24.17
N GLU A 329 -6.71 -2.87 23.36
CA GLU A 329 -7.58 -3.12 22.21
C GLU A 329 -6.84 -3.87 21.09
N VAL A 330 -5.62 -3.45 20.77
CA VAL A 330 -4.77 -4.11 19.78
C VAL A 330 -4.47 -5.55 20.17
N VAL A 331 -4.11 -5.78 21.43
CA VAL A 331 -3.85 -7.11 22.00
C VAL A 331 -5.07 -8.01 21.84
N ALA A 332 -6.26 -7.52 22.22
CA ALA A 332 -7.50 -8.29 22.08
C ALA A 332 -7.81 -8.67 20.62
N ARG A 333 -7.62 -7.72 19.69
CA ARG A 333 -7.82 -7.96 18.25
C ARG A 333 -6.80 -8.96 17.69
N LEU A 334 -5.52 -8.81 18.02
CA LEU A 334 -4.45 -9.72 17.59
C LEU A 334 -4.61 -11.13 18.16
N ALA A 335 -4.90 -11.26 19.45
CA ALA A 335 -5.16 -12.54 20.12
C ALA A 335 -6.30 -13.29 19.42
N THR A 336 -7.38 -12.58 19.08
CA THR A 336 -8.50 -13.13 18.30
C THR A 336 -8.08 -13.51 16.87
N MET A 337 -7.34 -12.63 16.18
CA MET A 337 -6.93 -12.83 14.79
C MET A 337 -5.99 -14.02 14.61
N LEU A 338 -5.11 -14.25 15.59
CA LEU A 338 -4.03 -15.24 15.59
C LEU A 338 -4.36 -16.49 16.40
N ALA A 339 -5.51 -16.51 17.11
CA ALA A 339 -5.85 -17.55 18.08
C ALA A 339 -4.70 -17.81 19.08
N ALA A 340 -4.22 -16.73 19.69
CA ALA A 340 -3.10 -16.72 20.63
C ALA A 340 -3.52 -16.11 21.97
N ASP A 341 -2.72 -16.35 23.01
CA ASP A 341 -2.98 -15.80 24.33
C ASP A 341 -2.76 -14.27 24.36
N ALA A 342 -3.64 -13.53 25.02
CA ALA A 342 -3.55 -12.06 25.06
C ALA A 342 -2.32 -11.56 25.82
N ALA A 343 -1.95 -12.21 26.93
CA ALA A 343 -0.79 -11.81 27.71
C ALA A 343 0.52 -12.11 26.96
N GLU A 344 0.56 -13.20 26.19
CA GLU A 344 1.65 -13.49 25.26
C GLU A 344 1.80 -12.38 24.20
N ILE A 345 0.71 -11.98 23.55
CA ILE A 345 0.73 -10.93 22.52
C ILE A 345 1.22 -9.60 23.11
N GLU A 346 0.72 -9.23 24.28
CA GLU A 346 1.15 -8.02 24.99
C GLU A 346 2.64 -8.05 25.32
N ALA A 347 3.12 -9.16 25.89
CA ALA A 347 4.53 -9.33 26.23
C ALA A 347 5.44 -9.20 25.00
N HIS A 348 5.02 -9.74 23.85
CA HIS A 348 5.78 -9.63 22.61
C HIS A 348 5.79 -8.22 22.02
N LEU A 349 4.67 -7.49 22.08
CA LEU A 349 4.62 -6.10 21.59
C LEU A 349 5.51 -5.16 22.39
N LEU A 350 5.72 -5.45 23.68
CA LEU A 350 6.49 -4.64 24.61
C LEU A 350 7.95 -5.11 24.82
N ASP A 351 8.41 -6.17 24.14
CA ASP A 351 9.73 -6.78 24.39
C ASP A 351 10.88 -5.91 23.86
N GLN A 352 11.35 -4.97 24.68
CA GLN A 352 12.46 -4.06 24.34
C GLN A 352 13.76 -4.79 23.99
N ARG A 353 13.97 -6.02 24.49
CA ARG A 353 15.18 -6.80 24.20
C ARG A 353 15.29 -7.18 22.73
N ARG A 354 14.20 -7.13 21.97
CA ARG A 354 14.18 -7.41 20.53
C ARG A 354 14.23 -6.15 19.67
N GLY A 355 13.95 -4.99 20.27
CA GLY A 355 13.73 -3.70 19.62
C GLY A 355 14.98 -3.05 19.03
N VAL A 356 15.76 -3.76 18.21
CA VAL A 356 16.98 -3.19 17.59
C VAL A 356 16.69 -2.03 16.64
N LEU A 357 15.45 -1.86 16.18
CA LEU A 357 14.99 -0.71 15.39
C LEU A 357 14.36 0.39 16.26
N GLY A 358 14.35 0.20 17.58
CA GLY A 358 13.80 1.13 18.56
C GLY A 358 12.30 1.00 18.79
N ALA A 359 11.78 1.93 19.60
CA ALA A 359 10.36 2.02 19.91
C ALA A 359 9.61 2.90 18.91
N VAL A 360 8.47 2.40 18.43
CA VAL A 360 7.56 3.10 17.54
C VAL A 360 6.32 3.50 18.34
N PRO A 361 5.85 4.76 18.26
CA PRO A 361 4.65 5.20 18.98
C PRO A 361 3.50 4.23 18.80
N ARG A 362 3.14 3.89 17.56
CA ARG A 362 2.07 2.93 17.24
C ARG A 362 2.57 1.90 16.26
N LEU A 363 3.35 0.93 16.74
CA LEU A 363 3.74 -0.23 15.94
C LEU A 363 2.51 -0.94 15.34
N VAL A 364 1.42 -0.98 16.12
CA VAL A 364 0.12 -1.51 15.72
C VAL A 364 -0.96 -0.58 16.24
N LYS A 365 -2.02 -0.36 15.46
CA LYS A 365 -3.18 0.42 15.88
C LYS A 365 -4.49 -0.25 15.46
N PRO A 366 -5.61 0.01 16.16
CA PRO A 366 -6.93 -0.45 15.74
C PRO A 366 -7.27 0.03 14.32
N PHE A 367 -7.85 -0.86 13.50
CA PHE A 367 -8.25 -0.53 12.14
C PHE A 367 -9.59 -1.19 11.77
N GLY A 368 -10.56 -0.38 11.34
CA GLY A 368 -11.91 -0.84 11.05
C GLY A 368 -12.60 -1.54 12.24
N ALA A 369 -13.66 -2.30 11.94
CA ALA A 369 -14.54 -2.91 12.94
C ALA A 369 -13.92 -4.06 13.76
N GLY A 370 -12.72 -4.52 13.41
CA GLY A 370 -12.05 -5.60 14.15
C GLY A 370 -10.65 -5.96 13.65
N GLY A 371 -10.07 -5.19 12.75
CA GLY A 371 -8.71 -5.40 12.25
C GLY A 371 -7.68 -4.56 12.99
N VAL A 372 -6.43 -4.74 12.61
CA VAL A 372 -5.32 -3.88 13.04
C VAL A 372 -4.58 -3.36 11.82
N GLN A 373 -3.86 -2.25 11.99
CA GLN A 373 -2.91 -1.76 11.01
C GLN A 373 -1.53 -1.73 11.66
N TRP A 374 -0.57 -2.37 11.00
CA TRP A 374 0.84 -2.36 11.39
C TRP A 374 1.56 -1.15 10.79
N SER A 375 2.57 -0.65 11.49
CA SER A 375 3.41 0.48 11.08
C SER A 375 4.81 0.31 11.67
N PRO A 376 5.62 -0.61 11.10
CA PRO A 376 6.88 -1.05 11.70
C PRO A 376 8.05 -0.06 11.62
N GLY A 377 7.85 1.17 11.12
CA GLY A 377 8.93 2.14 10.95
C GLY A 377 9.88 1.77 9.80
N ASP A 378 9.38 1.06 8.82
CA ASP A 378 10.04 0.55 7.61
C ASP A 378 10.44 1.63 6.59
N ASP A 379 10.21 2.90 6.91
CA ASP A 379 10.66 4.06 6.12
C ASP A 379 12.17 4.05 5.79
N TRP A 380 12.97 3.43 6.66
CA TRP A 380 14.41 3.32 6.55
C TRP A 380 14.88 1.95 6.03
N CYS A 381 13.95 1.06 5.68
CA CYS A 381 14.24 -0.16 4.93
C CYS A 381 14.46 0.20 3.46
N VAL A 382 15.72 0.44 3.09
CA VAL A 382 16.09 0.93 1.75
C VAL A 382 16.41 -0.19 0.76
N ALA A 383 16.62 -1.41 1.23
CA ALA A 383 16.85 -2.57 0.39
C ALA A 383 16.35 -3.87 1.02
N GLY A 384 16.03 -4.83 0.17
CA GLY A 384 15.46 -6.09 0.58
C GLY A 384 15.79 -7.24 -0.35
N GLU A 385 15.90 -8.43 0.21
CA GLU A 385 16.10 -9.66 -0.55
C GLU A 385 15.20 -10.77 -0.03
N LEU A 386 14.42 -11.37 -0.92
CA LEU A 386 13.66 -12.59 -0.67
C LEU A 386 14.14 -13.67 -1.64
N LEU A 387 14.74 -14.74 -1.10
CA LEU A 387 15.21 -15.87 -1.88
C LEU A 387 14.36 -17.12 -1.65
N ALA A 388 13.90 -17.73 -2.74
CA ALA A 388 13.31 -19.06 -2.70
C ALA A 388 14.39 -20.11 -2.38
N VAL A 389 14.13 -21.02 -1.44
CA VAL A 389 14.96 -22.21 -1.22
C VAL A 389 14.17 -23.48 -1.45
N GLU A 390 14.87 -24.58 -1.72
CA GLU A 390 14.27 -25.87 -1.99
C GLU A 390 13.38 -26.35 -0.82
N PRO A 391 12.20 -26.92 -1.11
CA PRO A 391 11.29 -27.45 -0.11
C PRO A 391 11.84 -28.73 0.53
N ILE A 392 11.72 -28.85 1.85
CA ILE A 392 12.16 -30.03 2.61
C ILE A 392 10.96 -30.67 3.33
N GLY A 393 10.21 -29.87 4.10
CA GLY A 393 9.06 -30.30 4.89
C GLY A 393 7.71 -29.96 4.29
N SER A 394 6.64 -30.14 5.07
CA SER A 394 5.25 -29.86 4.69
C SER A 394 4.76 -28.47 5.09
N ARG A 395 5.63 -27.65 5.70
CA ARG A 395 5.30 -26.33 6.24
C ARG A 395 6.15 -25.24 5.59
N TRP A 396 5.68 -24.00 5.71
CA TRP A 396 6.46 -22.84 5.33
C TRP A 396 7.48 -22.51 6.41
N GLU A 397 8.70 -22.18 6.00
CA GLU A 397 9.73 -21.75 6.93
C GLU A 397 10.48 -20.53 6.40
N ILE A 398 10.95 -19.67 7.30
CA ILE A 398 11.78 -18.52 6.95
C ILE A 398 13.04 -18.47 7.81
N SER A 399 14.14 -17.99 7.23
CA SER A 399 15.35 -17.61 7.97
C SER A 399 15.86 -16.29 7.40
N GLY A 400 16.59 -15.51 8.17
CA GLY A 400 17.01 -14.20 7.67
C GLY A 400 17.82 -13.35 8.63
N GLU A 401 18.13 -12.16 8.14
CA GLU A 401 18.95 -11.16 8.81
C GLU A 401 18.47 -9.74 8.52
N LEU A 402 18.71 -8.86 9.49
CA LEU A 402 18.60 -7.41 9.37
C LEU A 402 20.00 -6.82 9.45
N VAL A 403 20.33 -5.93 8.53
CA VAL A 403 21.68 -5.35 8.39
C VAL A 403 21.60 -3.85 8.21
N GLU A 404 22.54 -3.11 8.81
CA GLU A 404 22.74 -1.70 8.48
C GLU A 404 23.23 -1.58 7.04
N LEU A 405 22.83 -0.50 6.36
CA LEU A 405 23.26 -0.19 5.02
C LEU A 405 23.88 1.21 4.94
N SER A 406 24.90 1.33 4.12
CA SER A 406 25.58 2.60 3.82
C SER A 406 25.78 2.75 2.31
N ARG A 407 25.88 4.00 1.84
CA ARG A 407 26.21 4.30 0.44
C ARG A 407 27.72 4.37 0.24
#